data_AF-A0A0U3K3T8-F1
#
_entry.id   AF-A0A0U3K3T8-F1
#
_cell.length_a   1.000
_cell.length_b   1.000
_cell.length_c   1.000
_cell.angle_alpha   90.00
_cell.angle_beta   90.00
_cell.angle_gamma   90.00
#
_symmetry.space_group_name_H-M   'P 1'
#
loop_
_entity.id
_entity.type
_entity.pdbx_description
1 polymer ?
#
loop_
_entity_poly.entity_id
_entity_poly.type
_entity_poly.pdbx_seq_one_letter_code
_entity_poly.pdbx_strand_id
1 'polypeptide(L)'
;MNVRRLIPTTAVAGAVVLGLTALSACSTSDAADGGNGDKLKVTASFYPMQFLAERIGGEHVAVTSLTKPGVEPHDLELTPRQIGSISESDYVLYLKGIQPAVDDAIKQSGVQNTVDAATLTTLENHGSEVSGHDHGHEGEEHADEHGHEGEEAHEEHSEGDGHNHGEEGGADPHIWLDPVKYAEVAKGVGKSLEKADPDHAADYQKNTDALVAELGELNTAYETGLKNPATKTFITTHSAFGYLAERYGLTQQGIAGIDPEAEPSPARIQEIHTIAEKEKATTVFFETLASDRTAKTLAKDTGLKTGVLDPLEGITDKSQGADYIEVMESNLAALQKALGAK
;
A
#
# COMPACT_ATOMS: atom_id res chain seq x y z
N MET A 1 -102.45 8.93 -42.09
CA MET A 1 -103.40 7.91 -41.58
C MET A 1 -102.71 7.09 -40.51
N ASN A 2 -103.19 7.21 -39.27
CA ASN A 2 -102.84 6.34 -38.15
C ASN A 2 -103.25 4.89 -38.45
N VAL A 3 -102.43 3.89 -38.11
CA VAL A 3 -102.84 2.79 -37.19
C VAL A 3 -101.58 2.20 -36.51
N ARG A 4 -101.67 2.06 -35.17
CA ARG A 4 -100.70 1.53 -34.21
C ARG A 4 -100.68 -0.01 -34.15
N ARG A 5 -99.54 -0.61 -33.81
CA ARG A 5 -99.40 -1.81 -32.92
C ARG A 5 -98.02 -1.70 -32.22
N LEU A 6 -97.98 -1.25 -30.97
CA LEU A 6 -97.99 -2.01 -29.70
C LEU A 6 -96.67 -2.75 -29.40
N ILE A 7 -95.89 -2.11 -28.52
CA ILE A 7 -94.72 -2.60 -27.79
C ILE A 7 -95.19 -3.14 -26.43
N PRO A 8 -94.62 -4.23 -25.89
CA PRO A 8 -94.60 -4.47 -24.45
C PRO A 8 -93.30 -3.96 -23.82
N THR A 9 -93.52 -3.30 -22.70
CA THR A 9 -92.60 -2.55 -21.84
C THR A 9 -91.64 -3.40 -21.02
N THR A 10 -90.47 -2.81 -20.79
CA THR A 10 -89.44 -3.05 -19.77
C THR A 10 -89.95 -3.32 -18.34
N ALA A 11 -89.23 -4.16 -17.57
CA ALA A 11 -88.92 -3.93 -16.14
C ALA A 11 -87.76 -4.82 -15.65
N VAL A 12 -87.04 -4.30 -14.65
CA VAL A 12 -85.67 -4.59 -14.20
C VAL A 12 -85.65 -5.46 -12.93
N ALA A 13 -84.64 -6.34 -12.80
CA ALA A 13 -83.96 -6.77 -11.55
C ALA A 13 -82.81 -7.73 -11.97
N GLY A 14 -81.54 -7.63 -11.58
CA GLY A 14 -80.96 -7.20 -10.31
C GLY A 14 -80.42 -8.44 -9.58
N ALA A 15 -79.20 -8.89 -9.88
CA ALA A 15 -78.42 -9.79 -9.00
C ALA A 15 -76.93 -9.78 -9.38
N VAL A 16 -76.14 -9.12 -8.54
CA VAL A 16 -74.69 -9.20 -8.43
C VAL A 16 -74.33 -10.57 -7.87
N VAL A 17 -73.43 -11.31 -8.52
CA VAL A 17 -72.66 -12.39 -7.89
C VAL A 17 -71.20 -12.25 -8.30
N LEU A 18 -70.39 -11.77 -7.36
CA LEU A 18 -68.94 -11.99 -7.32
C LEU A 18 -68.70 -13.50 -7.22
N GLY A 19 -68.11 -14.09 -8.26
CA GLY A 19 -67.49 -15.41 -8.21
C GLY A 19 -65.99 -15.24 -8.35
N LEU A 20 -65.28 -15.27 -7.21
CA LEU A 20 -63.82 -15.33 -7.13
C LEU A 20 -63.31 -16.57 -7.86
N THR A 21 -62.80 -16.40 -9.08
CA THR A 21 -61.97 -17.40 -9.75
C THR A 21 -60.59 -17.37 -9.10
N ALA A 22 -60.32 -18.34 -8.22
CA ALA A 22 -58.98 -18.68 -7.79
C ALA A 22 -58.21 -19.24 -8.99
N LEU A 23 -57.50 -18.37 -9.70
CA LEU A 23 -56.44 -18.73 -10.61
C LEU A 23 -55.20 -19.02 -9.75
N SER A 24 -54.99 -20.29 -9.41
CA SER A 24 -53.65 -20.79 -9.07
C SER A 24 -52.80 -20.74 -10.34
N ALA A 25 -52.28 -19.56 -10.63
CA ALA A 25 -51.13 -19.40 -11.50
C ALA A 25 -49.91 -19.86 -10.69
N CYS A 26 -49.44 -21.07 -10.97
CA CYS A 26 -48.03 -21.39 -10.76
C CYS A 26 -47.24 -20.52 -11.74
N SER A 27 -46.91 -19.29 -11.35
CA SER A 27 -45.70 -18.68 -11.87
C SER A 27 -44.56 -19.48 -11.26
N THR A 28 -43.93 -20.32 -12.07
CA THR A 28 -42.49 -20.52 -11.95
C THR A 28 -41.89 -19.14 -12.01
N SER A 29 -41.73 -18.54 -10.83
CA SER A 29 -40.83 -17.42 -10.64
C SER A 29 -39.48 -18.00 -11.01
N ASP A 30 -39.06 -17.74 -12.24
CA ASP A 30 -37.64 -17.60 -12.52
C ASP A 30 -37.04 -16.93 -11.28
N ALA A 31 -36.03 -17.57 -10.72
CA ALA A 31 -35.07 -16.91 -9.87
C ALA A 31 -34.45 -15.80 -10.73
N ALA A 32 -35.18 -14.70 -10.84
CA ALA A 32 -34.70 -13.45 -11.35
C ALA A 32 -33.69 -12.98 -10.32
N ASP A 33 -32.43 -13.25 -10.65
CA ASP A 33 -31.31 -12.37 -10.41
C ASP A 33 -31.33 -11.77 -9.00
N GLY A 34 -30.73 -12.52 -8.06
CA GLY A 34 -30.42 -11.99 -6.74
C GLY A 34 -29.73 -10.65 -6.94
N GLY A 35 -30.42 -9.59 -6.56
CA GLY A 35 -30.08 -8.23 -6.95
C GLY A 35 -28.60 -7.99 -6.73
N ASN A 36 -27.90 -7.68 -7.83
CA ASN A 36 -26.60 -7.04 -7.76
C ASN A 36 -26.86 -5.65 -7.17
N GLY A 37 -27.01 -5.56 -5.84
CA GLY A 37 -26.95 -4.31 -5.11
C GLY A 37 -25.70 -3.59 -5.58
N ASP A 38 -25.83 -2.29 -5.86
CA ASP A 38 -24.71 -1.50 -6.38
C ASP A 38 -23.51 -1.69 -5.43
N LYS A 39 -22.47 -2.38 -5.91
CA LYS A 39 -21.24 -2.61 -5.16
C LYS A 39 -20.67 -1.27 -4.70
N LEU A 40 -20.08 -1.24 -3.50
CA LEU A 40 -19.41 -0.05 -2.99
C LEU A 40 -18.26 0.33 -3.95
N LYS A 41 -18.31 1.53 -4.54
CA LYS A 41 -17.27 1.99 -5.46
C LYS A 41 -16.06 2.47 -4.67
N VAL A 42 -14.99 1.70 -4.76
CA VAL A 42 -13.74 1.96 -4.06
C VAL A 42 -12.71 2.49 -5.06
N THR A 43 -12.19 3.69 -4.81
CA THR A 43 -10.96 4.15 -5.48
C THR A 43 -9.77 3.87 -4.57
N ALA A 44 -8.83 3.07 -5.06
CA ALA A 44 -7.54 2.84 -4.42
C ALA A 44 -6.46 3.67 -5.10
N SER A 45 -5.50 4.21 -4.34
CA SER A 45 -4.49 5.08 -4.94
C SER A 45 -3.45 4.33 -5.78
N PHE A 46 -2.93 3.21 -5.29
CA PHE A 46 -1.94 2.34 -5.96
C PHE A 46 -2.06 0.88 -5.50
N TYR A 47 -1.17 0.00 -5.97
CA TYR A 47 -1.37 -1.46 -5.87
C TYR A 47 -1.58 -2.01 -4.45
N PRO A 48 -0.80 -1.65 -3.41
CA PRO A 48 -1.06 -2.14 -2.05
C PRO A 48 -2.46 -1.75 -1.55
N MET A 49 -2.88 -0.52 -1.80
CA MET A 49 -4.23 -0.08 -1.42
C MET A 49 -5.31 -0.83 -2.22
N GLN A 50 -5.06 -1.08 -3.51
CA GLN A 50 -5.95 -1.88 -4.35
C GLN A 50 -6.06 -3.31 -3.79
N PHE A 51 -4.95 -3.95 -3.47
CA PHE A 51 -4.90 -5.30 -2.91
C PHE A 51 -5.69 -5.39 -1.60
N LEU A 52 -5.51 -4.47 -0.66
CA LEU A 52 -6.30 -4.45 0.58
C LEU A 52 -7.80 -4.32 0.29
N ALA A 53 -8.18 -3.36 -0.56
CA ALA A 53 -9.58 -3.13 -0.91
C ALA A 53 -10.24 -4.35 -1.57
N GLU A 54 -9.55 -5.00 -2.50
CA GLU A 54 -10.06 -6.19 -3.20
C GLU A 54 -10.13 -7.41 -2.26
N ARG A 55 -9.07 -7.66 -1.48
CA ARG A 55 -9.00 -8.82 -0.57
C ARG A 55 -10.01 -8.74 0.56
N ILE A 56 -10.21 -7.55 1.13
CA ILE A 56 -11.15 -7.34 2.24
C ILE A 56 -12.57 -7.17 1.71
N GLY A 57 -12.74 -6.34 0.68
CA GLY A 57 -14.05 -6.02 0.11
C GLY A 57 -14.70 -7.17 -0.65
N GLY A 58 -13.90 -8.05 -1.26
CA GLY A 58 -14.39 -9.24 -1.96
C GLY A 58 -15.41 -8.92 -3.04
N GLU A 59 -16.52 -9.65 -3.07
CA GLU A 59 -17.55 -9.47 -4.08
C GLU A 59 -18.42 -8.21 -3.90
N HIS A 60 -18.34 -7.55 -2.75
CA HIS A 60 -19.20 -6.41 -2.36
C HIS A 60 -18.66 -5.05 -2.82
N VAL A 61 -17.39 -5.01 -3.25
CA VAL A 61 -16.74 -3.78 -3.72
C VAL A 61 -16.45 -3.82 -5.22
N ALA A 62 -16.44 -2.64 -5.84
CA ALA A 62 -15.90 -2.42 -7.17
C ALA A 62 -14.67 -1.51 -7.05
N VAL A 63 -13.47 -2.09 -7.13
CA VAL A 63 -12.21 -1.37 -6.93
C VAL A 63 -11.68 -0.81 -8.25
N THR A 64 -11.27 0.45 -8.25
CA THR A 64 -10.51 1.10 -9.32
C THR A 64 -9.22 1.68 -8.76
N SER A 65 -8.07 1.33 -9.34
CA SER A 65 -6.78 1.91 -8.96
C SER A 65 -6.49 3.18 -9.76
N LEU A 66 -5.98 4.23 -9.10
CA LEU A 66 -5.50 5.45 -9.75
C LEU A 66 -4.18 5.20 -10.47
N THR A 67 -3.27 4.42 -9.88
CA THR A 67 -2.01 4.00 -10.53
C THR A 67 -2.23 2.74 -11.33
N LYS A 68 -1.89 2.78 -12.62
CA LYS A 68 -1.92 1.60 -13.49
C LYS A 68 -0.71 0.70 -13.24
N PRO A 69 -0.81 -0.61 -13.51
CA PRO A 69 0.33 -1.50 -13.59
C PRO A 69 1.49 -0.90 -14.41
N GLY A 70 2.68 -0.85 -13.82
CA GLY A 70 3.90 -0.36 -14.48
C GLY A 70 4.10 1.16 -14.44
N VAL A 71 3.21 1.91 -13.78
CA VAL A 71 3.37 3.35 -13.54
C VAL A 71 3.96 3.57 -12.16
N GLU A 72 5.00 4.38 -12.09
CA GLU A 72 5.63 4.86 -10.86
C GLU A 72 4.63 5.70 -10.04
N PRO A 73 4.17 5.26 -8.85
CA PRO A 73 3.22 6.04 -8.06
C PRO A 73 3.79 7.35 -7.51
N HIS A 74 5.10 7.42 -7.18
CA HIS A 74 5.71 8.61 -6.56
C HIS A 74 5.58 9.86 -7.45
N ASP A 75 5.70 9.66 -8.76
CA ASP A 75 5.57 10.71 -9.79
C ASP A 75 4.20 10.75 -10.48
N LEU A 76 3.18 10.11 -9.90
CA LEU A 76 1.87 10.01 -10.55
C LEU A 76 1.26 11.41 -10.77
N GLU A 77 1.06 11.76 -12.04
CA GLU A 77 0.15 12.85 -12.43
C GLU A 77 -1.28 12.34 -12.60
N LEU A 78 -2.25 13.07 -12.03
CA LEU A 78 -3.67 12.75 -12.19
C LEU A 78 -4.28 13.43 -13.42
N THR A 79 -4.94 12.63 -14.25
CA THR A 79 -5.78 13.15 -15.33
C THR A 79 -7.10 13.72 -14.78
N PRO A 80 -7.78 14.63 -15.51
CA PRO A 80 -9.11 15.12 -15.11
C PRO A 80 -10.14 14.01 -14.92
N ARG A 81 -10.00 12.88 -15.64
CA ARG A 81 -10.87 11.71 -15.47
C ARG A 81 -10.65 11.01 -14.14
N GLN A 82 -9.39 10.84 -13.73
CA GLN A 82 -9.05 10.26 -12.43
C GLN A 82 -9.54 11.15 -11.27
N ILE A 83 -9.38 12.48 -11.40
CA ILE A 83 -9.93 13.43 -10.41
C ILE A 83 -11.46 13.27 -10.32
N GLY A 84 -12.15 13.19 -11.47
CA GLY A 84 -13.58 12.91 -11.51
C GLY A 84 -13.96 11.59 -10.82
N SER A 85 -13.22 10.51 -11.07
CA SER A 85 -13.50 9.21 -10.43
C SER A 85 -13.32 9.23 -8.91
N ILE A 86 -12.36 10.01 -8.39
CA ILE A 86 -12.23 10.21 -6.93
C ILE A 86 -13.51 10.81 -6.38
N SER A 87 -14.02 11.90 -6.98
CA SER A 87 -15.27 12.56 -6.54
C SER A 87 -16.54 11.71 -6.69
N GLU A 88 -16.55 10.73 -7.58
CA GLU A 88 -17.66 9.80 -7.80
C GLU A 88 -17.59 8.53 -6.92
N SER A 89 -16.53 8.37 -6.13
CA SER A 89 -16.33 7.19 -5.29
C SER A 89 -17.13 7.25 -4.00
N ASP A 90 -17.62 6.09 -3.56
CA ASP A 90 -18.27 5.96 -2.25
C ASP A 90 -17.23 5.85 -1.13
N TYR A 91 -16.04 5.35 -1.47
CA TYR A 91 -14.94 5.09 -0.57
C TYR A 91 -13.59 5.29 -1.29
N VAL A 92 -12.64 5.96 -0.63
CA VAL A 92 -11.28 6.17 -1.14
C VAL A 92 -10.27 5.60 -0.14
N LEU A 93 -9.40 4.72 -0.62
CA LEU A 93 -8.27 4.19 0.14
C LEU A 93 -6.96 4.68 -0.47
N TYR A 94 -6.19 5.43 0.30
CA TYR A 94 -4.92 5.96 -0.13
C TYR A 94 -3.89 5.86 0.98
N LEU A 95 -2.62 6.04 0.61
CA LEU A 95 -1.52 6.18 1.55
C LEU A 95 -0.87 7.53 1.34
N LYS A 96 -1.05 8.41 2.32
CA LYS A 96 -0.51 9.76 2.27
C LYS A 96 1.02 9.71 2.23
N GLY A 97 1.62 10.59 1.42
CA GLY A 97 3.07 10.69 1.29
C GLY A 97 3.69 9.86 0.16
N ILE A 98 2.93 8.96 -0.48
CA ILE A 98 3.39 8.29 -1.72
C ILE A 98 3.07 9.12 -2.96
N GLN A 99 1.85 9.64 -3.08
CA GLN A 99 1.37 10.23 -4.33
C GLN A 99 0.91 11.67 -4.10
N PRO A 100 1.80 12.68 -4.20
CA PRO A 100 1.46 14.07 -3.87
C PRO A 100 0.22 14.60 -4.61
N ALA A 101 0.05 14.23 -5.89
CA ALA A 101 -1.12 14.62 -6.67
C ALA A 101 -2.43 14.01 -6.13
N VAL A 102 -2.38 12.78 -5.61
CA VAL A 102 -3.53 12.11 -4.98
C VAL A 102 -3.85 12.76 -3.64
N ASP A 103 -2.83 13.05 -2.83
CA ASP A 103 -2.98 13.74 -1.55
C ASP A 103 -3.72 15.08 -1.72
N ASP A 104 -3.36 15.85 -2.75
CA ASP A 104 -3.99 17.13 -3.05
C ASP A 104 -5.40 16.99 -3.64
N ALA A 105 -5.63 15.99 -4.50
CA ALA A 105 -6.95 15.72 -5.05
C ALA A 105 -7.95 15.29 -3.97
N ILE A 106 -7.52 14.44 -3.02
CA ILE A 106 -8.37 13.95 -1.94
C ILE A 106 -8.81 15.09 -1.02
N LYS A 107 -7.90 16.02 -0.66
CA LYS A 107 -8.22 17.22 0.13
C LYS A 107 -9.35 18.06 -0.50
N GLN A 108 -9.49 18.00 -1.83
CA GLN A 108 -10.46 18.78 -2.60
C GLN A 108 -11.70 17.97 -3.01
N SER A 109 -11.67 16.65 -2.86
CA SER A 109 -12.67 15.73 -3.43
C SER A 109 -14.05 15.82 -2.77
N GLY A 110 -14.10 16.14 -1.47
CA GLY A 110 -15.34 16.15 -0.68
C GLY A 110 -15.91 14.76 -0.36
N VAL A 111 -15.19 13.68 -0.66
CA VAL A 111 -15.62 12.30 -0.38
C VAL A 111 -15.64 12.04 1.13
N GLN A 112 -16.75 11.53 1.65
CA GLN A 112 -16.92 11.33 3.09
C GLN A 112 -16.09 10.17 3.65
N ASN A 113 -16.04 9.04 2.94
CA ASN A 113 -15.31 7.86 3.39
C ASN A 113 -13.93 7.82 2.75
N THR A 114 -13.05 8.71 3.20
CA THR A 114 -11.63 8.68 2.80
C THR A 114 -10.81 8.09 3.93
N VAL A 115 -10.00 7.08 3.62
CA VAL A 115 -9.13 6.38 4.57
C VAL A 115 -7.68 6.52 4.16
N ASP A 116 -6.92 7.20 5.02
CA ASP A 116 -5.46 7.30 4.93
C ASP A 116 -4.82 6.14 5.68
N ALA A 117 -4.20 5.21 4.95
CA ALA A 117 -3.53 4.05 5.52
C ALA A 117 -2.40 4.44 6.48
N ALA A 118 -1.77 5.60 6.32
CA ALA A 118 -0.74 6.11 7.22
C ALA A 118 -1.26 6.34 8.65
N THR A 119 -2.57 6.53 8.82
CA THR A 119 -3.20 6.74 10.14
C THR A 119 -3.60 5.44 10.83
N LEU A 120 -3.45 4.29 10.15
CA LEU A 120 -3.84 2.98 10.64
C LEU A 120 -2.67 2.18 11.23
N THR A 121 -1.46 2.75 11.19
CA THR A 121 -0.24 2.19 11.77
C THR A 121 0.68 3.32 12.25
N THR A 122 1.79 3.00 12.90
CA THR A 122 2.82 3.97 13.28
C THR A 122 3.82 4.14 12.15
N LEU A 123 4.04 5.38 11.72
CA LEU A 123 5.10 5.73 10.77
C LEU A 123 6.44 5.96 11.48
N GLU A 124 7.52 5.70 10.76
CA GLU A 124 8.91 5.83 11.21
C GLU A 124 9.64 6.71 10.19
N ASN A 125 10.76 7.30 10.58
CA ASN A 125 11.60 8.03 9.65
C ASN A 125 12.74 7.11 9.20
N HIS A 126 12.69 6.66 7.95
CA HIS A 126 13.78 5.91 7.34
C HIS A 126 14.45 6.75 6.24
N GLY A 127 15.76 6.59 6.09
CA GLY A 127 16.54 7.22 5.03
C GLY A 127 17.26 6.19 4.18
N SER A 128 18.33 6.62 3.50
CA SER A 128 19.17 5.74 2.69
C SER A 128 19.95 4.69 3.50
N GLU A 129 20.03 4.83 4.82
CA GLU A 129 20.54 3.80 5.72
C GLU A 129 19.51 3.52 6.82
N VAL A 130 19.19 2.24 7.00
CA VAL A 130 18.32 1.76 8.09
C VAL A 130 18.96 0.53 8.70
N SER A 131 19.19 0.53 10.01
CA SER A 131 19.74 -0.61 10.75
C SER A 131 18.74 -1.07 11.81
N GLY A 132 18.29 -2.33 11.74
CA GLY A 132 17.36 -2.91 12.70
C GLY A 132 17.96 -3.22 14.08
N HIS A 133 18.91 -2.41 14.57
CA HIS A 133 19.42 -2.49 15.94
C HIS A 133 18.89 -1.31 16.75
N ASP A 134 18.06 -1.65 17.73
CA ASP A 134 17.56 -0.84 18.85
C ASP A 134 18.32 0.46 19.10
N HIS A 135 17.73 1.60 18.68
CA HIS A 135 18.01 2.88 19.30
C HIS A 135 17.19 2.98 20.59
N GLY A 136 17.59 2.18 21.58
CA GLY A 136 17.29 2.48 22.96
C GLY A 136 17.96 3.81 23.30
N HIS A 137 17.25 4.91 23.09
CA HIS A 137 17.62 6.23 23.62
C HIS A 137 17.46 6.18 25.15
N GLU A 138 18.43 5.56 25.83
CA GLU A 138 18.73 5.95 27.20
C GLU A 138 19.46 7.28 27.13
N GLY A 139 18.75 8.35 27.53
CA GLY A 139 19.32 9.65 27.75
C GLY A 139 20.38 9.56 28.83
N GLU A 140 21.64 9.51 28.43
CA GLU A 140 22.77 9.83 29.28
C GLU A 140 22.77 11.35 29.50
N GLU A 141 22.12 11.78 30.57
CA GLU A 141 22.28 13.11 31.15
C GLU A 141 23.72 13.26 31.64
N HIS A 142 24.58 13.85 30.79
CA HIS A 142 25.88 14.33 31.24
C HIS A 142 25.70 15.52 32.18
N ALA A 143 25.89 15.23 33.47
CA ALA A 143 26.05 16.23 34.51
C ALA A 143 27.40 16.95 34.34
N ASP A 144 27.36 18.19 33.86
CA ASP A 144 28.52 19.08 33.86
C ASP A 144 28.53 19.91 35.15
N GLU A 145 29.46 19.56 36.03
CA GLU A 145 29.97 20.41 37.11
C GLU A 145 31.41 20.85 36.73
N HIS A 146 31.83 22.02 37.23
CA HIS A 146 33.10 22.76 37.02
C HIS A 146 33.01 23.86 35.92
N GLY A 147 33.35 25.14 36.14
CA GLY A 147 34.13 25.78 37.19
C GLY A 147 35.44 26.35 36.62
N HIS A 148 35.45 27.68 36.40
CA HIS A 148 36.59 28.62 36.30
C HIS A 148 36.98 29.28 34.97
N GLU A 149 37.30 30.56 35.15
CA GLU A 149 37.70 31.64 34.27
C GLU A 149 39.13 31.51 33.72
N GLY A 150 39.41 32.13 32.56
CA GLY A 150 40.77 32.35 32.07
C GLY A 150 40.81 32.86 30.63
N GLU A 151 41.58 33.93 30.41
CA GLU A 151 41.64 34.77 29.20
C GLU A 151 42.42 34.16 28.00
N GLU A 152 42.26 34.88 26.88
CA GLU A 152 43.17 35.09 25.74
C GLU A 152 42.98 34.32 24.42
N ALA A 153 43.12 35.13 23.37
CA ALA A 153 42.93 34.97 21.95
C ALA A 153 43.41 33.67 21.29
N HIS A 154 42.69 33.24 20.24
CA HIS A 154 43.24 32.93 18.91
C HIS A 154 42.10 32.89 17.88
N GLU A 155 42.16 33.79 16.89
CA GLU A 155 41.50 33.58 15.59
C GLU A 155 42.26 32.49 14.82
N GLU A 156 41.55 31.49 14.31
CA GLU A 156 41.69 31.03 12.92
C GLU A 156 40.56 30.07 12.53
N HIS A 157 40.23 30.14 11.25
CA HIS A 157 39.04 29.65 10.59
C HIS A 157 38.81 28.13 10.68
N SER A 158 37.58 27.74 11.02
CA SER A 158 36.98 26.51 10.51
C SER A 158 35.47 26.69 10.39
N GLU A 159 35.05 27.31 9.28
CA GLU A 159 33.70 27.15 8.73
C GLU A 159 33.62 25.71 8.18
N GLY A 160 33.52 24.75 9.10
CA GLY A 160 33.02 23.42 8.80
C GLY A 160 31.51 23.48 8.88
N ASP A 161 30.90 24.15 7.88
CA ASP A 161 29.47 24.06 7.61
C ASP A 161 29.20 22.61 7.19
N GLY A 162 29.05 21.75 8.20
CA GLY A 162 28.45 20.45 8.06
C GLY A 162 27.01 20.69 7.67
N HIS A 163 26.80 20.93 6.37
CA HIS A 163 25.50 20.82 5.73
C HIS A 163 25.03 19.38 5.91
N ASN A 164 24.47 19.10 7.09
CA ASN A 164 23.47 18.09 7.24
C ASN A 164 22.34 18.57 6.33
N HIS A 165 22.31 18.08 5.10
CA HIS A 165 21.10 18.03 4.31
C HIS A 165 20.17 17.08 5.06
N GLY A 166 19.60 17.57 6.17
CA GLY A 166 18.37 17.05 6.70
C GLY A 166 17.38 17.27 5.60
N GLU A 167 17.19 16.25 4.77
CA GLU A 167 16.03 16.17 3.91
C GLU A 167 14.85 16.49 4.81
N GLU A 168 14.05 17.49 4.43
CA GLU A 168 12.70 17.67 4.95
C GLU A 168 11.82 16.51 4.45
N GLY A 169 12.30 15.28 4.58
CA GLY A 169 11.63 14.06 4.21
C GLY A 169 10.57 13.78 5.26
N GLY A 170 9.32 13.70 4.83
CA GLY A 170 8.26 13.13 5.65
C GLY A 170 8.62 11.71 6.10
N ALA A 171 7.84 11.16 7.03
CA ALA A 171 8.02 9.79 7.48
C ALA A 171 7.99 8.80 6.30
N ASP A 172 8.73 7.70 6.41
CA ASP A 172 8.81 6.67 5.38
C ASP A 172 7.41 6.10 5.13
N PRO A 173 6.89 6.19 3.89
CA PRO A 173 5.56 5.69 3.59
C PRO A 173 5.52 4.18 3.31
N HIS A 174 6.65 3.46 3.20
CA HIS A 174 6.71 2.08 2.70
C HIS A 174 6.26 0.98 3.69
N ILE A 175 5.22 1.29 4.49
CA ILE A 175 4.70 0.45 5.57
C ILE A 175 4.21 -0.94 5.12
N TRP A 176 3.85 -1.10 3.85
CA TRP A 176 3.30 -2.37 3.34
C TRP A 176 4.38 -3.43 3.11
N LEU A 177 5.66 -3.06 3.12
CA LEU A 177 6.77 -4.03 3.03
C LEU A 177 7.08 -4.69 4.38
N ASP A 178 6.43 -4.24 5.46
CA ASP A 178 6.35 -4.93 6.74
C ASP A 178 4.99 -5.66 6.85
N PRO A 179 4.97 -7.01 6.81
CA PRO A 179 3.71 -7.77 6.88
C PRO A 179 2.88 -7.53 8.14
N VAL A 180 3.50 -7.16 9.27
CA VAL A 180 2.80 -6.89 10.52
C VAL A 180 2.16 -5.50 10.50
N LYS A 181 2.88 -4.48 10.06
CA LYS A 181 2.29 -3.14 9.86
C LYS A 181 1.19 -3.20 8.80
N TYR A 182 1.39 -3.95 7.73
CA TYR A 182 0.35 -4.13 6.72
C TYR A 182 -0.89 -4.85 7.25
N ALA A 183 -0.72 -5.80 8.18
CA ALA A 183 -1.85 -6.43 8.88
C ALA A 183 -2.60 -5.47 9.82
N GLU A 184 -1.92 -4.49 10.41
CA GLU A 184 -2.57 -3.40 11.18
C GLU A 184 -3.42 -2.52 10.26
N VAL A 185 -2.86 -2.12 9.11
CA VAL A 185 -3.58 -1.36 8.08
C VAL A 185 -4.79 -2.16 7.58
N ALA A 186 -4.63 -3.46 7.29
CA ALA A 186 -5.72 -4.32 6.86
C ALA A 186 -6.88 -4.35 7.87
N LYS A 187 -6.58 -4.45 9.17
CA LYS A 187 -7.60 -4.38 10.23
C LYS A 187 -8.34 -3.04 10.25
N GLY A 188 -7.59 -1.95 10.12
CA GLY A 188 -8.17 -0.60 10.05
C GLY A 188 -9.08 -0.42 8.83
N VAL A 189 -8.65 -0.90 7.66
CA VAL A 189 -9.43 -0.89 6.41
C VAL A 189 -10.68 -1.76 6.52
N GLY A 190 -10.59 -2.95 7.12
CA GLY A 190 -11.77 -3.79 7.38
C GLY A 190 -12.81 -3.07 8.23
N LYS A 191 -12.38 -2.42 9.31
CA LYS A 191 -13.26 -1.65 10.20
C LYS A 191 -13.88 -0.43 9.53
N SER A 192 -13.18 0.23 8.62
CA SER A 192 -13.74 1.36 7.87
C SER A 192 -14.73 0.89 6.78
N LEU A 193 -14.48 -0.24 6.13
CA LEU A 193 -15.44 -0.84 5.19
C LEU A 193 -16.72 -1.30 5.90
N GLU A 194 -16.62 -1.94 7.07
CA GLU A 194 -17.77 -2.27 7.93
C GLU A 194 -18.64 -1.04 8.27
N LYS A 195 -18.02 0.13 8.42
CA LYS A 195 -18.73 1.39 8.71
C LYS A 195 -19.35 2.00 7.45
N ALA A 196 -18.66 1.93 6.31
CA ALA A 196 -19.12 2.49 5.05
C ALA A 196 -20.26 1.68 4.44
N ASP A 197 -20.26 0.36 4.66
CA ASP A 197 -21.27 -0.57 4.15
C ASP A 197 -21.64 -1.62 5.23
N PRO A 198 -22.51 -1.25 6.19
CA PRO A 198 -22.87 -2.10 7.33
C PRO A 198 -23.61 -3.39 6.98
N ASP A 199 -24.27 -3.44 5.81
CA ASP A 199 -25.04 -4.61 5.39
C ASP A 199 -24.13 -5.82 5.11
N HIS A 200 -22.86 -5.58 4.75
CA HIS A 200 -21.85 -6.59 4.44
C HIS A 200 -20.73 -6.70 5.48
N ALA A 201 -20.90 -6.07 6.66
CA ALA A 201 -19.87 -5.98 7.69
C ALA A 201 -19.29 -7.35 8.14
N ALA A 202 -20.12 -8.39 8.21
CA ALA A 202 -19.66 -9.73 8.61
C ALA A 202 -18.69 -10.35 7.59
N ASP A 203 -18.90 -10.09 6.29
CA ASP A 203 -18.03 -10.60 5.23
C ASP A 203 -16.71 -9.83 5.20
N TYR A 204 -16.73 -8.50 5.37
CA TYR A 204 -15.51 -7.69 5.50
C TYR A 204 -14.67 -8.12 6.69
N GLN A 205 -15.29 -8.38 7.84
CA GLN A 205 -14.58 -8.88 9.01
C GLN A 205 -13.93 -10.23 8.73
N LYS A 206 -14.69 -11.18 8.17
CA LYS A 206 -14.18 -12.52 7.83
C LYS A 206 -13.01 -12.47 6.85
N ASN A 207 -13.11 -11.65 5.81
CA ASN A 207 -12.07 -11.49 4.80
C ASN A 207 -10.82 -10.81 5.39
N THR A 208 -11.02 -9.82 6.27
CA THR A 208 -9.93 -9.18 7.02
C THR A 208 -9.19 -10.18 7.88
N ASP A 209 -9.91 -11.01 8.66
CA ASP A 209 -9.31 -12.02 9.52
C ASP A 209 -8.51 -13.06 8.72
N ALA A 210 -9.01 -13.46 7.55
CA ALA A 210 -8.30 -14.36 6.64
C ALA A 210 -7.01 -13.72 6.09
N LEU A 211 -7.08 -12.47 5.61
CA LEU A 211 -5.91 -11.76 5.11
C LEU A 211 -4.85 -11.52 6.20
N VAL A 212 -5.27 -11.16 7.41
CA VAL A 212 -4.37 -11.00 8.56
C VAL A 212 -3.67 -12.30 8.91
N ALA A 213 -4.34 -13.44 8.80
CA ALA A 213 -3.72 -14.75 9.01
C ALA A 213 -2.64 -15.03 7.95
N GLU A 214 -2.91 -14.79 6.67
CA GLU A 214 -1.93 -14.93 5.58
C GLU A 214 -0.71 -14.01 5.79
N LEU A 215 -0.92 -12.75 6.18
CA LEU A 215 0.17 -11.83 6.51
C LEU A 215 0.98 -12.29 7.73
N GLY A 216 0.34 -12.96 8.69
CA GLY A 216 1.02 -13.58 9.84
C GLY A 216 1.87 -14.79 9.44
N GLU A 217 1.40 -15.59 8.49
CA GLU A 217 2.19 -16.68 7.90
C GLU A 217 3.40 -16.13 7.14
N LEU A 218 3.19 -15.07 6.34
CA LEU A 218 4.27 -14.36 5.65
C LEU A 218 5.31 -13.80 6.63
N ASN A 219 4.87 -13.16 7.72
CA ASN A 219 5.79 -12.69 8.76
C ASN A 219 6.63 -13.85 9.32
N THR A 220 5.99 -14.98 9.65
CA THR A 220 6.67 -16.17 10.18
C THR A 220 7.69 -16.73 9.19
N ALA A 221 7.36 -16.71 7.89
CA ALA A 221 8.27 -17.12 6.82
C ALA A 221 9.51 -16.21 6.76
N TYR A 222 9.34 -14.89 6.88
CA TYR A 222 10.46 -13.94 6.93
C TYR A 222 11.32 -14.12 8.18
N GLU A 223 10.73 -14.20 9.38
CA GLU A 223 11.46 -14.41 10.64
C GLU A 223 12.30 -15.69 10.61
N THR A 224 11.73 -16.76 10.06
CA THR A 224 12.41 -18.06 9.95
C THR A 224 13.45 -18.03 8.85
N GLY A 225 13.08 -17.52 7.68
CA GLY A 225 13.87 -17.58 6.46
C GLY A 225 15.10 -16.68 6.50
N LEU A 226 15.03 -15.55 7.21
CA LEU A 226 16.12 -14.59 7.35
C LEU A 226 16.95 -14.79 8.62
N LYS A 227 16.72 -15.88 9.35
CA LYS A 227 17.46 -16.20 10.56
C LYS A 227 18.93 -16.49 10.25
N ASN A 228 19.81 -16.03 11.13
CA ASN A 228 21.26 -16.28 11.08
C ASN A 228 21.91 -16.00 9.71
N PRO A 229 21.74 -14.79 9.13
CA PRO A 229 22.31 -14.50 7.83
C PRO A 229 23.85 -14.38 7.93
N ALA A 230 24.55 -14.67 6.84
CA ALA A 230 26.01 -14.51 6.75
C ALA A 230 26.43 -13.03 6.75
N THR A 231 25.55 -12.15 6.27
CA THR A 231 25.62 -10.70 6.40
C THR A 231 24.22 -10.16 6.65
N LYS A 232 24.09 -9.07 7.42
CA LYS A 232 22.80 -8.41 7.63
C LYS A 232 22.50 -7.34 6.58
N THR A 233 23.51 -6.97 5.79
CA THR A 233 23.44 -5.81 4.90
C THR A 233 23.04 -6.21 3.50
N PHE A 234 22.01 -5.54 2.96
CA PHE A 234 21.69 -5.58 1.54
C PHE A 234 21.71 -4.17 0.96
N ILE A 235 22.07 -4.07 -0.31
CA ILE A 235 22.14 -2.81 -1.04
C ILE A 235 20.96 -2.76 -2.01
N THR A 236 20.27 -1.62 -2.10
CA THR A 236 19.13 -1.42 -3.00
C THR A 236 19.26 -0.10 -3.75
N THR A 237 18.70 0.00 -4.96
CA THR A 237 18.62 1.27 -5.68
C THR A 237 17.58 2.21 -5.08
N HIS A 238 16.43 1.68 -4.67
CA HIS A 238 15.32 2.43 -4.05
C HIS A 238 15.24 2.05 -2.57
N SER A 239 15.26 3.04 -1.68
CA SER A 239 15.26 2.88 -0.21
C SER A 239 13.90 2.50 0.39
N ALA A 240 13.09 1.68 -0.27
CA ALA A 240 11.73 1.33 0.17
C ALA A 240 11.65 0.31 1.32
N PHE A 241 12.72 -0.43 1.62
CA PHE A 241 12.66 -1.60 2.50
C PHE A 241 13.08 -1.30 3.95
N GLY A 242 12.96 -0.04 4.40
CA GLY A 242 13.34 0.40 5.74
C GLY A 242 12.61 -0.38 6.84
N TYR A 243 11.28 -0.42 6.77
CA TYR A 243 10.44 -1.20 7.68
C TYR A 243 10.75 -2.70 7.71
N LEU A 244 11.00 -3.29 6.54
CA LEU A 244 11.37 -4.70 6.42
C LEU A 244 12.72 -4.95 7.10
N ALA A 245 13.69 -4.08 6.86
CA ALA A 245 15.02 -4.19 7.44
C ALA A 245 14.97 -4.06 8.97
N GLU A 246 14.21 -3.10 9.48
CA GLU A 246 13.99 -2.90 10.91
C GLU A 246 13.37 -4.15 11.55
N ARG A 247 12.25 -4.65 11.00
CA ARG A 247 11.53 -5.78 11.56
C ARG A 247 12.39 -7.04 11.69
N TYR A 248 13.17 -7.35 10.65
CA TYR A 248 13.92 -8.60 10.58
C TYR A 248 15.40 -8.45 10.98
N GLY A 249 15.78 -7.31 11.57
CA GLY A 249 17.13 -7.07 12.08
C GLY A 249 18.20 -7.07 11.00
N LEU A 250 17.84 -6.58 9.81
CA LEU A 250 18.72 -6.38 8.67
C LEU A 250 19.19 -4.92 8.60
N THR A 251 20.07 -4.64 7.63
CA THR A 251 20.54 -3.30 7.32
C THR A 251 20.31 -2.99 5.85
N GLN A 252 19.47 -2.01 5.55
CA GLN A 252 19.28 -1.47 4.21
C GLN A 252 20.38 -0.45 3.90
N GLN A 253 20.94 -0.52 2.70
CA GLN A 253 21.83 0.49 2.14
C GLN A 253 21.31 0.94 0.77
N GLY A 254 20.63 2.08 0.76
CA GLY A 254 20.09 2.73 -0.43
C GLY A 254 21.14 3.48 -1.23
N ILE A 255 21.15 3.28 -2.55
CA ILE A 255 22.00 4.02 -3.47
C ILE A 255 21.38 5.38 -3.80
N ALA A 256 20.08 5.40 -4.09
CA ALA A 256 19.26 6.61 -4.11
C ALA A 256 18.53 6.76 -2.76
N GLY A 257 17.91 7.92 -2.55
CA GLY A 257 17.06 8.19 -1.38
C GLY A 257 15.74 7.41 -1.44
N ILE A 258 14.70 7.99 -0.85
CA ILE A 258 13.34 7.46 -0.96
C ILE A 258 12.82 7.61 -2.41
N ASP A 259 13.23 8.65 -3.13
CA ASP A 259 12.92 8.81 -4.55
C ASP A 259 13.71 7.81 -5.41
N PRO A 260 13.03 6.88 -6.14
CA PRO A 260 13.68 5.87 -6.97
C PRO A 260 14.33 6.40 -8.25
N GLU A 261 13.94 7.57 -8.76
CA GLU A 261 14.48 8.14 -10.01
C GLU A 261 15.78 8.94 -9.80
N ALA A 262 16.12 9.28 -8.56
CA ALA A 262 17.30 10.06 -8.25
C ALA A 262 18.61 9.32 -8.64
N GLU A 263 19.42 9.93 -9.51
CA GLU A 263 20.74 9.39 -9.84
C GLU A 263 21.70 9.51 -8.64
N PRO A 264 22.41 8.43 -8.27
CA PRO A 264 23.34 8.49 -7.15
C PRO A 264 24.58 9.31 -7.47
N SER A 265 25.06 10.06 -6.48
CA SER A 265 26.32 10.79 -6.61
C SER A 265 27.52 9.83 -6.68
N PRO A 266 28.62 10.21 -7.35
CA PRO A 266 29.85 9.41 -7.34
C PRO A 266 30.40 9.13 -5.94
N ALA A 267 30.19 10.06 -4.99
CA ALA A 267 30.57 9.89 -3.60
C ALA A 267 29.78 8.76 -2.93
N ARG A 268 28.46 8.72 -3.14
CA ARG A 268 27.61 7.63 -2.61
C ARG A 268 28.00 6.28 -3.20
N ILE A 269 28.34 6.24 -4.49
CA ILE A 269 28.82 4.99 -5.14
C ILE A 269 30.11 4.47 -4.48
N GLN A 270 31.07 5.35 -4.18
CA GLN A 270 32.31 4.97 -3.48
C GLN A 270 32.07 4.51 -2.04
N GLU A 271 31.13 5.17 -1.35
CA GLU A 271 30.71 4.77 -0.02
C GLU A 271 30.08 3.37 -0.03
N ILE A 272 29.16 3.11 -0.96
CA ILE A 272 28.55 1.79 -1.14
C ILE A 272 29.59 0.72 -1.44
N HIS A 273 30.63 1.02 -2.23
CA HIS A 273 31.74 0.09 -2.44
C HIS A 273 32.44 -0.26 -1.12
N THR A 274 32.74 0.75 -0.30
CA THR A 274 33.38 0.57 1.01
C THR A 274 32.51 -0.27 1.95
N ILE A 275 31.21 0.02 2.00
CA ILE A 275 30.24 -0.71 2.81
C ILE A 275 30.12 -2.16 2.33
N ALA A 276 30.04 -2.38 1.01
CA ALA A 276 29.92 -3.72 0.44
C ALA A 276 31.11 -4.61 0.82
N GLU A 277 32.33 -4.09 0.77
CA GLU A 277 33.53 -4.82 1.18
C GLU A 277 33.55 -5.09 2.70
N LYS A 278 33.26 -4.05 3.51
CA LYS A 278 33.30 -4.13 4.97
C LYS A 278 32.25 -5.09 5.54
N GLU A 279 31.01 -4.95 5.08
CA GLU A 279 29.86 -5.71 5.55
C GLU A 279 29.66 -7.02 4.76
N LYS A 280 30.54 -7.29 3.78
CA LYS A 280 30.50 -8.47 2.91
C LYS A 280 29.16 -8.62 2.18
N ALA A 281 28.54 -7.49 1.82
CA ALA A 281 27.36 -7.49 0.98
C ALA A 281 27.73 -8.08 -0.39
N THR A 282 26.85 -8.90 -0.97
CA THR A 282 27.17 -9.65 -2.19
C THR A 282 26.33 -9.24 -3.40
N THR A 283 25.24 -8.50 -3.15
CA THR A 283 24.18 -8.27 -4.12
C THR A 283 23.67 -6.84 -4.00
N VAL A 284 23.48 -6.19 -5.15
CA VAL A 284 22.74 -4.94 -5.32
C VAL A 284 21.36 -5.28 -5.87
N PHE A 285 20.32 -4.88 -5.17
CA PHE A 285 18.94 -5.02 -5.58
C PHE A 285 18.47 -3.82 -6.40
N PHE A 286 17.60 -4.09 -7.36
CA PHE A 286 16.84 -3.09 -8.10
C PHE A 286 15.38 -3.51 -8.17
N GLU A 287 14.51 -2.53 -8.39
CA GLU A 287 13.06 -2.71 -8.48
C GLU A 287 12.58 -3.01 -9.92
N THR A 288 11.30 -3.36 -10.05
CA THR A 288 10.71 -3.79 -11.33
C THR A 288 10.21 -2.62 -12.19
N LEU A 289 9.92 -1.47 -11.58
CA LEU A 289 9.39 -0.28 -12.24
C LEU A 289 10.49 0.63 -12.80
N ALA A 290 11.59 0.84 -12.07
CA ALA A 290 12.76 1.59 -12.55
C ALA A 290 13.71 0.81 -13.49
N SER A 291 14.69 1.55 -14.03
CA SER A 291 15.73 1.04 -14.93
C SER A 291 16.85 0.30 -14.19
N ASP A 292 17.17 -0.92 -14.63
CA ASP A 292 18.26 -1.73 -14.08
C ASP A 292 19.70 -1.25 -14.41
N ARG A 293 19.84 -0.17 -15.19
CA ARG A 293 21.13 0.36 -15.67
C ARG A 293 22.06 0.75 -14.51
N THR A 294 21.53 1.43 -13.49
CA THR A 294 22.32 1.90 -12.34
C THR A 294 22.85 0.71 -11.55
N ALA A 295 21.98 -0.25 -11.23
CA ALA A 295 22.38 -1.48 -10.54
C ALA A 295 23.41 -2.29 -11.33
N LYS A 296 23.24 -2.43 -12.65
CA LYS A 296 24.22 -3.13 -13.51
C LYS A 296 25.58 -2.42 -13.57
N THR A 297 25.57 -1.10 -13.62
CA THR A 297 26.81 -0.30 -13.63
C THR A 297 27.55 -0.47 -12.31
N LEU A 298 26.83 -0.31 -11.18
CA LEU A 298 27.42 -0.51 -9.87
C LEU A 298 27.94 -1.94 -9.67
N ALA A 299 27.16 -2.95 -10.04
CA ALA A 299 27.57 -4.36 -9.96
C ALA A 299 28.84 -4.63 -10.77
N LYS A 300 28.99 -4.03 -11.95
CA LYS A 300 30.19 -4.14 -12.77
C LYS A 300 31.41 -3.50 -12.10
N ASP A 301 31.22 -2.34 -11.47
CA ASP A 301 32.31 -1.56 -10.88
C ASP A 301 32.74 -2.11 -9.50
N THR A 302 31.83 -2.73 -8.76
CA THR A 302 32.05 -3.29 -7.40
C THR A 302 32.31 -4.80 -7.40
N GLY A 303 31.99 -5.50 -8.50
CA GLY A 303 32.00 -6.96 -8.54
C GLY A 303 30.83 -7.63 -7.81
N LEU A 304 29.83 -6.85 -7.37
CA LEU A 304 28.60 -7.37 -6.76
C LEU A 304 27.71 -8.07 -7.81
N LYS A 305 26.84 -8.95 -7.34
CA LYS A 305 25.75 -9.50 -8.16
C LYS A 305 24.59 -8.53 -8.21
N THR A 306 23.69 -8.71 -9.19
CA THR A 306 22.38 -8.04 -9.17
C THR A 306 21.29 -9.02 -8.74
N GLY A 307 20.26 -8.48 -8.08
CA GLY A 307 19.02 -9.17 -7.74
C GLY A 307 17.83 -8.24 -7.93
N VAL A 308 16.63 -8.80 -7.94
CA VAL A 308 15.38 -8.01 -7.92
C VAL A 308 14.84 -8.02 -6.50
N LEU A 309 14.43 -6.85 -6.01
CA LEU A 309 13.61 -6.71 -4.82
C LEU A 309 12.48 -5.74 -5.20
N ASP A 310 11.26 -6.25 -5.27
CA ASP A 310 10.11 -5.51 -5.79
C ASP A 310 9.45 -4.71 -4.64
N PRO A 311 9.34 -3.38 -4.74
CA PRO A 311 8.71 -2.56 -3.70
C PRO A 311 7.20 -2.72 -3.66
N LEU A 312 6.59 -3.49 -4.57
CA LEU A 312 5.15 -3.78 -4.60
C LEU A 312 4.26 -2.56 -4.82
N GLU A 313 4.82 -1.52 -5.42
CA GLU A 313 4.11 -0.29 -5.78
C GLU A 313 3.17 -0.48 -6.99
N GLY A 314 3.48 -1.47 -7.82
CA GLY A 314 2.64 -1.93 -8.92
C GLY A 314 3.08 -3.31 -9.41
N ILE A 315 2.14 -4.21 -9.67
CA ILE A 315 2.45 -5.53 -10.26
C ILE A 315 2.50 -5.44 -11.78
N THR A 316 3.53 -6.03 -12.37
CA THR A 316 3.71 -6.11 -13.82
C THR A 316 4.13 -7.51 -14.25
N ASP A 317 4.22 -7.77 -15.56
CA ASP A 317 4.79 -9.01 -16.10
C ASP A 317 6.26 -9.25 -15.70
N LYS A 318 6.95 -8.26 -15.13
CA LYS A 318 8.31 -8.40 -14.58
C LYS A 318 8.33 -8.81 -13.11
N SER A 319 7.22 -8.65 -12.39
CA SER A 319 7.11 -9.02 -10.98
C SER A 319 7.23 -10.54 -10.84
N GLN A 320 7.91 -10.98 -9.78
CA GLN A 320 8.11 -12.40 -9.51
C GLN A 320 6.96 -12.92 -8.64
N GLY A 321 5.76 -12.92 -9.18
CA GLY A 321 4.53 -13.29 -8.47
C GLY A 321 3.32 -12.62 -9.12
N ALA A 322 2.14 -13.20 -8.92
CA ALA A 322 0.89 -12.68 -9.46
C ALA A 322 0.22 -11.67 -8.52
N ASP A 323 0.53 -11.72 -7.22
CA ASP A 323 -0.04 -10.83 -6.21
C ASP A 323 0.98 -10.42 -5.13
N TYR A 324 0.53 -9.61 -4.17
CA TYR A 324 1.34 -9.14 -3.05
C TYR A 324 2.03 -10.27 -2.29
N ILE A 325 1.33 -11.38 -2.01
CA ILE A 325 1.88 -12.47 -1.20
C ILE A 325 2.99 -13.18 -1.97
N GLU A 326 2.71 -13.57 -3.22
CA GLU A 326 3.70 -14.27 -4.05
C GLU A 326 4.95 -13.42 -4.33
N VAL A 327 4.79 -12.11 -4.53
CA VAL A 327 5.93 -11.21 -4.73
C VAL A 327 6.73 -11.02 -3.43
N MET A 328 6.08 -10.91 -2.27
CA MET A 328 6.78 -10.90 -0.99
C MET A 328 7.54 -12.21 -0.73
N GLU A 329 6.98 -13.37 -1.08
CA GLU A 329 7.68 -14.64 -1.01
C GLU A 329 8.92 -14.69 -1.92
N SER A 330 8.82 -14.13 -3.14
CA SER A 330 9.97 -13.98 -4.03
C SER A 330 11.03 -13.02 -3.50
N ASN A 331 10.62 -11.90 -2.89
CA ASN A 331 11.51 -10.97 -2.21
C ASN A 331 12.26 -11.66 -1.06
N LEU A 332 11.56 -12.46 -0.24
CA LEU A 332 12.18 -13.28 0.80
C LEU A 332 13.24 -14.22 0.21
N ALA A 333 12.89 -14.98 -0.84
CA ALA A 333 13.83 -15.90 -1.48
C ALA A 333 15.08 -15.19 -2.03
N ALA A 334 14.90 -13.99 -2.60
CA ALA A 334 15.98 -13.14 -3.09
C ALA A 334 16.90 -12.68 -1.94
N LEU A 335 16.33 -12.21 -0.83
CA LEU A 335 17.06 -11.81 0.38
C LEU A 335 17.81 -12.99 1.00
N GLN A 336 17.18 -14.15 1.16
CA GLN A 336 17.84 -15.35 1.69
C GLN A 336 19.10 -15.70 0.91
N LYS A 337 19.01 -15.67 -0.42
CA LYS A 337 20.14 -15.94 -1.31
C LYS A 337 21.24 -14.90 -1.19
N ALA A 338 20.91 -13.62 -1.11
CA ALA A 338 21.87 -12.52 -1.03
C ALA A 338 22.58 -12.47 0.32
N LEU A 339 21.84 -12.69 1.41
CA LEU A 339 22.30 -12.62 2.79
C LEU A 339 22.92 -13.94 3.27
N GLY A 340 22.74 -15.04 2.52
CA GLY A 340 23.22 -16.36 2.89
C GLY A 340 22.53 -16.94 4.13
N ALA A 341 21.27 -16.56 4.35
CA ALA A 341 20.45 -17.09 5.44
C ALA A 341 20.09 -18.57 5.17
N LYS A 342 19.94 -19.35 6.24
CA LYS A 342 19.76 -20.80 6.20
C LYS A 342 18.74 -21.28 7.22
#